data_AF-A0A9W8AX36-F1
#
_entry.id   AF-A0A9W8AX36-F1
#
_cell.length_a   1.000
_cell.length_b   1.000
_cell.length_c   1.000
_cell.angle_alpha   90.00
_cell.angle_beta   90.00
_cell.angle_gamma   90.00
#
_symmetry.space_group_name_H-M   'P 1'
#
loop_
_entity.id
_entity.type
_entity.pdbx_description
1 polymer ?
#
loop_
_entity_poly.entity_id
_entity_poly.type
_entity_poly.pdbx_seq_one_letter_code
_entity_poly.pdbx_strand_id
1 'polypeptide(L)'
;MIETAECATVVDATPTSMKWPEALLYSHLLSYSPSAPANRPIQCHPYAATDLAYIIFTSGTTGQPKGVPIYHHGLMSLVQQDQLYLCSGVGTRLLHTMGVGFDGNIYVALLGLCHHSTLVFNTGDLVEVAKCVESTFLTPSMLNTLNPHTHHNLQSITTGGEALDKSLANVWPDHCLLHNAYGPSEATVMSHSVRVDSGQVVTIGKPIANTTCYILDAHLNLVPLGVTGEIYIGGAGVSPGYLNRPDLNATKFIANPFGDGTLYATGDLGRWLSNGEVEYQGRMDDQVKVRGYRIELAEVTSALLAQPGVTAVAVQVYDNQLVAFAAPNNIDTKTVLHALATQLPHYMVPSHFVAVSSIPQTVNGKLDARALKTYFAEYQQQLRAKSLASTVSLSPQWQALQSAVSQVLGMDPATVNPGLSFIQQGGDSISAIQLSSQLKQRNYRLFIPAILERMPLHDLADTMDECEVQVAP
;
A
#
# COMPACT_ATOMS: atom_id res chain seq x y z
N MET A 1 13.97 14.33 -11.84
CA MET A 1 12.76 14.55 -11.00
C MET A 1 13.03 15.48 -9.81
N ILE A 2 14.12 15.29 -9.06
CA ILE A 2 14.43 16.14 -7.89
C ILE A 2 14.98 17.54 -8.28
N GLU A 3 15.62 17.65 -9.45
CA GLU A 3 16.24 18.90 -9.95
C GLU A 3 15.29 20.10 -10.11
N THR A 4 13.99 19.84 -10.22
CA THR A 4 12.97 20.89 -10.45
C THR A 4 12.02 21.07 -9.27
N ALA A 5 12.27 20.38 -8.14
CA ALA A 5 11.32 20.30 -7.03
C ALA A 5 11.54 21.36 -5.94
N GLU A 6 12.64 22.13 -6.02
CA GLU A 6 13.03 23.14 -5.00
C GLU A 6 12.99 22.61 -3.56
N CYS A 7 13.24 21.31 -3.35
CA CYS A 7 13.18 20.69 -2.04
C CYS A 7 14.31 21.18 -1.13
N ALA A 8 13.98 21.63 0.08
CA ALA A 8 14.97 22.03 1.10
C ALA A 8 15.69 20.83 1.75
N THR A 9 15.04 19.66 1.80
CA THR A 9 15.57 18.42 2.41
C THR A 9 15.07 17.20 1.64
N VAL A 10 15.94 16.21 1.43
CA VAL A 10 15.60 14.91 0.83
C VAL A 10 15.88 13.81 1.85
N VAL A 11 14.92 12.91 2.06
CA VAL A 11 15.04 11.74 2.95
C VAL A 11 14.92 10.47 2.10
N ASP A 12 15.94 9.63 2.14
CA ASP A 12 15.98 8.34 1.44
C ASP A 12 16.03 7.20 2.47
N ALA A 13 15.35 6.10 2.18
CA ALA A 13 15.31 4.90 3.01
C ALA A 13 16.52 3.98 2.80
N THR A 14 17.33 4.24 1.76
CA THR A 14 18.54 3.48 1.46
C THR A 14 19.77 4.39 1.32
N PRO A 15 20.98 3.92 1.67
CA PRO A 15 22.22 4.60 1.28
C PRO A 15 22.36 4.46 -0.24
N THR A 16 21.86 5.43 -1.00
CA THR A 16 22.03 5.44 -2.46
C THR A 16 23.46 5.82 -2.81
N SER A 17 24.12 5.00 -3.63
CA SER A 17 25.40 5.32 -4.31
C SER A 17 25.22 6.33 -5.45
N MET A 18 24.03 6.94 -5.55
CA MET A 18 23.62 7.80 -6.64
C MET A 18 24.32 9.16 -6.51
N LYS A 19 25.01 9.59 -7.58
CA LYS A 19 25.51 10.96 -7.68
C LYS A 19 24.31 11.88 -7.89
N TRP A 20 23.97 12.61 -6.86
CA TRP A 20 22.89 13.59 -6.90
C TRP A 20 23.29 14.85 -7.70
N PRO A 21 22.32 15.55 -8.32
CA PRO A 21 22.57 16.79 -9.05
C PRO A 21 23.08 17.93 -8.15
N GLU A 22 24.03 18.75 -8.64
CA GLU A 22 24.60 19.90 -7.91
C GLU A 22 23.57 20.99 -7.55
N ALA A 23 22.41 21.02 -8.21
CA ALA A 23 21.35 22.01 -7.98
C ALA A 23 20.59 21.84 -6.65
N LEU A 24 20.83 20.73 -5.93
CA LEU A 24 20.30 20.56 -4.58
C LEU A 24 21.11 21.39 -3.57
N LEU A 25 20.47 22.36 -2.93
CA LEU A 25 21.06 23.10 -1.81
C LEU A 25 21.20 22.14 -0.61
N TYR A 26 22.34 21.46 -0.51
CA TYR A 26 22.71 20.63 0.63
C TYR A 26 22.95 21.49 1.86
N SER A 27 21.91 21.75 2.64
CA SER A 27 22.11 22.13 4.05
C SER A 27 22.04 20.91 4.96
N HIS A 28 21.20 19.92 4.68
CA HIS A 28 20.99 18.77 5.58
C HIS A 28 20.68 17.45 4.84
N LEU A 29 21.71 16.75 4.37
CA LEU A 29 21.61 15.29 4.20
C LEU A 29 21.65 14.66 5.59
N LEU A 30 20.52 14.14 6.08
CA LEU A 30 20.51 13.32 7.29
C LEU A 30 21.00 11.91 6.94
N SER A 31 22.32 11.75 6.76
CA SER A 31 22.94 10.44 6.93
C SER A 31 22.77 10.03 8.39
N TYR A 32 22.36 8.79 8.65
CA TYR A 32 22.30 8.22 9.99
C TYR A 32 23.61 8.52 10.75
N SER A 33 23.54 9.42 11.72
CA SER A 33 24.66 9.74 12.61
C SER A 33 24.38 9.06 13.95
N PRO A 34 25.18 8.08 14.38
CA PRO A 34 25.08 7.52 15.73
C PRO A 34 25.40 8.55 16.83
N SER A 35 25.91 9.73 16.44
CA SER A 35 26.07 10.93 17.26
C SER A 35 25.15 12.04 16.76
N ALA A 36 23.83 11.84 16.83
CA ALA A 36 22.91 12.97 16.79
C ALA A 36 23.28 13.90 17.96
N PRO A 37 23.63 15.18 17.73
CA PRO A 37 23.99 16.07 18.82
C PRO A 37 22.77 16.28 19.71
N ALA A 38 22.74 15.59 20.85
CA ALA A 38 21.85 15.93 21.95
C ALA A 38 22.11 17.41 22.31
N ASN A 39 21.09 18.25 22.18
CA ASN A 39 21.06 19.67 22.57
C ASN A 39 21.44 20.75 21.55
N ARG A 40 21.42 20.51 20.23
CA ARG A 40 21.20 21.66 19.33
C ARG A 40 19.69 21.89 19.20
N PRO A 41 19.13 23.02 19.68
CA PRO A 41 17.77 23.38 19.31
C PRO A 41 17.72 23.44 17.79
N ILE A 42 16.87 22.62 17.19
CA ILE A 42 16.57 22.72 15.76
C ILE A 42 15.99 24.13 15.61
N GLN A 43 16.67 24.99 14.84
CA GLN A 43 16.07 26.24 14.42
C GLN A 43 14.90 25.88 13.52
N CYS A 44 13.70 25.87 14.08
CA CYS A 44 12.50 25.83 13.28
C CYS A 44 12.45 27.13 12.49
N HIS A 45 12.60 27.04 11.17
CA HIS A 45 12.30 28.16 10.29
C HIS A 45 10.84 28.59 10.53
N PRO A 46 10.53 29.89 10.50
CA PRO A 46 9.14 30.33 10.55
C PRO A 46 8.41 29.73 9.34
N TYR A 47 7.43 28.87 9.58
CA TYR A 47 6.57 28.28 8.57
C TYR A 47 5.18 28.91 8.65
N ALA A 48 4.61 29.26 7.51
CA ALA A 48 3.22 29.66 7.37
C ALA A 48 2.34 28.42 7.10
N ALA A 49 1.06 28.51 7.45
CA ALA A 49 0.09 27.44 7.16
C ALA A 49 -0.02 27.14 5.64
N THR A 50 0.32 28.12 4.80
CA THR A 50 0.33 28.05 3.34
C THR A 50 1.64 27.52 2.76
N ASP A 51 2.64 27.20 3.59
CA ASP A 51 3.90 26.65 3.11
C ASP A 51 3.76 25.15 2.83
N LEU A 52 4.52 24.67 1.83
CA LEU A 52 4.56 23.25 1.49
C LEU A 52 5.14 22.45 2.65
N ALA A 53 4.38 21.47 3.13
CA ALA A 53 4.79 20.55 4.18
C ALA A 53 5.51 19.32 3.61
N TYR A 54 4.97 18.72 2.55
CA TYR A 54 5.60 17.58 1.89
C TYR A 54 5.14 17.43 0.44
N ILE A 55 5.87 16.59 -0.30
CA ILE A 55 5.48 16.09 -1.62
C ILE A 55 5.59 14.58 -1.59
N ILE A 56 4.51 13.87 -1.87
CA ILE A 56 4.51 12.41 -2.05
C ILE A 56 4.21 12.07 -3.49
N PHE A 57 5.01 11.18 -4.06
CA PHE A 57 4.79 10.67 -5.41
C PHE A 57 3.85 9.48 -5.39
N THR A 58 2.88 9.50 -6.29
CA THR A 58 1.95 8.39 -6.53
C THR A 58 2.12 7.89 -7.96
N SER A 59 1.72 6.64 -8.21
CA SER A 59 1.70 6.08 -9.56
C SER A 59 0.79 6.91 -10.48
N GLY A 60 1.19 7.06 -11.75
CA GLY A 60 0.48 7.91 -12.71
C GLY A 60 -0.14 7.12 -13.87
N THR A 61 -1.35 7.49 -14.28
CA THR A 61 -2.07 6.88 -15.40
C THR A 61 -1.31 6.95 -16.74
N THR A 62 -0.42 7.93 -16.90
CA THR A 62 0.44 8.10 -18.07
C THR A 62 1.74 7.29 -18.00
N GLY A 63 1.90 6.43 -17.00
CA GLY A 63 3.10 5.63 -16.76
C GLY A 63 4.29 6.43 -16.22
N GLN A 64 4.04 7.61 -15.65
CA GLN A 64 5.05 8.43 -14.97
C GLN A 64 4.50 8.85 -13.60
N PRO A 65 5.28 8.72 -12.52
CA PRO A 65 4.87 9.14 -11.19
C PRO A 65 4.44 10.61 -11.14
N LYS A 66 3.43 10.92 -10.32
CA LYS A 66 2.91 12.28 -10.13
C LYS A 66 3.13 12.73 -8.68
N GLY A 67 3.80 13.87 -8.51
CA GLY A 67 4.08 14.46 -7.21
C GLY A 67 2.89 15.23 -6.69
N VAL A 68 2.44 14.89 -5.48
CA VAL A 68 1.31 15.53 -4.78
C VAL A 68 1.86 16.44 -3.69
N PRO A 69 1.97 17.76 -3.94
CA PRO A 69 2.31 18.73 -2.91
C PRO A 69 1.17 18.89 -1.91
N ILE A 70 1.51 18.98 -0.62
CA ILE A 70 0.57 19.20 0.46
C ILE A 70 1.07 20.32 1.36
N TYR A 71 0.18 21.26 1.69
CA TYR A 71 0.48 22.40 2.55
C TYR A 71 0.26 22.06 4.04
N HIS A 72 0.92 22.83 4.91
CA HIS A 72 0.78 22.69 6.36
C HIS A 72 -0.68 22.77 6.84
N HIS A 73 -1.50 23.65 6.27
CA HIS A 73 -2.90 23.81 6.68
C HIS A 73 -3.73 22.54 6.51
N GLY A 74 -3.47 21.73 5.48
CA GLY A 74 -4.15 20.45 5.27
C GLY A 74 -3.85 19.47 6.40
N LEU A 75 -2.57 19.34 6.76
CA LEU A 75 -2.12 18.51 7.87
C LEU A 75 -2.64 19.02 9.23
N MET A 76 -2.60 20.32 9.47
CA MET A 76 -3.13 20.92 10.69
C MET A 76 -4.63 20.63 10.83
N SER A 77 -5.39 20.80 9.74
CA SER A 77 -6.82 20.49 9.71
C SER A 77 -7.11 19.02 9.98
N LEU A 78 -6.21 18.11 9.61
CA LEU A 78 -6.34 16.68 9.89
C LEU A 78 -5.97 16.33 11.34
N VAL A 79 -4.85 16.85 11.85
CA VAL A 79 -4.28 16.46 13.16
C VAL A 79 -5.00 17.13 14.34
N GLN A 80 -5.57 18.32 14.15
CA GLN A 80 -6.37 19.03 15.17
C GLN A 80 -7.76 18.42 15.40
N GLN A 81 -8.06 17.31 14.71
CA GLN A 81 -9.29 16.58 14.92
C GLN A 81 -9.16 15.68 16.15
N ASP A 82 -9.04 16.31 17.33
CA ASP A 82 -8.67 15.72 18.64
C ASP A 82 -9.50 14.51 19.10
N GLN A 83 -10.64 14.22 18.45
CA GLN A 83 -11.61 13.22 18.89
C GLN A 83 -11.99 12.20 17.82
N LEU A 84 -11.40 12.33 16.63
CA LEU A 84 -11.71 11.52 15.47
C LEU A 84 -10.68 10.40 15.37
N TYR A 85 -10.83 9.35 16.17
CA TYR A 85 -10.61 7.97 15.69
C TYR A 85 -9.40 7.16 16.18
N LEU A 86 -8.54 7.68 17.04
CA LEU A 86 -7.51 6.86 17.72
C LEU A 86 -7.46 7.21 19.21
N CYS A 87 -7.25 6.20 20.05
CA CYS A 87 -6.78 6.44 21.41
C CYS A 87 -5.38 7.05 21.28
N SER A 88 -5.25 8.37 21.41
CA SER A 88 -3.98 9.09 21.49
C SER A 88 -3.97 9.98 22.73
N GLY A 89 -2.80 10.40 23.15
CA GLY A 89 -2.61 11.05 24.44
C GLY A 89 -1.37 10.57 25.20
N VAL A 90 -1.14 11.25 26.33
CA VAL A 90 -0.14 10.86 27.32
C VAL A 90 -0.41 9.45 27.83
N GLY A 91 0.60 8.59 27.78
CA GLY A 91 0.51 7.19 28.23
C GLY A 91 0.04 6.21 27.16
N THR A 92 -0.43 6.69 26.00
CA THR A 92 -0.77 5.83 24.86
C THR A 92 0.48 5.51 24.03
N ARG A 93 0.66 4.23 23.69
CA ARG A 93 1.64 3.76 22.70
C ARG A 93 0.94 3.59 21.34
N LEU A 94 1.39 4.34 20.34
CA LEU A 94 0.87 4.35 18.98
C LEU A 94 1.85 3.65 18.06
N LEU A 95 1.41 2.59 17.38
CA LEU A 95 2.23 1.87 16.42
C LEU A 95 2.40 2.65 15.12
N HIS A 96 3.66 2.87 14.72
CA HIS A 96 4.06 3.43 13.45
C HIS A 96 4.72 2.36 12.57
N THR A 97 4.10 2.09 11.41
CA THR A 97 4.51 1.00 10.51
C THR A 97 4.46 1.40 9.03
N MET A 98 3.98 2.61 8.73
CA MET A 98 3.80 3.06 7.35
C MET A 98 5.14 3.50 6.75
N GLY A 99 5.45 3.02 5.55
CA GLY A 99 6.66 3.40 4.83
C GLY A 99 6.71 4.90 4.52
N VAL A 100 7.91 5.48 4.46
CA VAL A 100 8.13 6.93 4.25
C VAL A 100 7.52 7.46 2.94
N GLY A 101 7.29 6.59 1.95
CA GLY A 101 6.62 6.93 0.69
C GLY A 101 5.09 6.97 0.75
N PHE A 102 4.48 6.60 1.88
CA PHE A 102 3.03 6.56 2.06
C PHE A 102 2.59 7.66 3.02
N ASP A 103 1.72 8.57 2.60
CA ASP A 103 1.34 9.78 3.36
C ASP A 103 0.78 9.52 4.76
N GLY A 104 0.18 8.35 4.99
CA GLY A 104 -0.18 7.85 6.31
C GLY A 104 0.97 7.84 7.32
N ASN A 105 2.24 7.73 6.88
CA ASN A 105 3.42 7.84 7.75
C ASN A 105 3.51 9.20 8.45
N ILE A 106 3.14 10.27 7.74
CA ILE A 106 3.19 11.64 8.23
C ILE A 106 2.07 11.83 9.25
N TYR A 107 0.87 11.35 8.93
CA TYR A 107 -0.27 11.44 9.84
C TYR A 107 -0.02 10.70 11.17
N VAL A 108 0.45 9.45 11.14
CA VAL A 108 0.72 8.70 12.39
C VAL A 108 1.81 9.37 13.23
N ALA A 109 2.86 9.89 12.59
CA ALA A 109 3.92 10.61 13.28
C ALA A 109 3.39 11.90 13.94
N LEU A 110 2.65 12.73 13.20
CA LEU A 110 2.09 13.97 13.71
C LEU A 110 1.04 13.73 14.78
N LEU A 111 0.17 12.73 14.61
CA LEU A 111 -0.80 12.34 15.63
C LEU A 111 -0.08 11.98 16.93
N GLY A 112 0.95 11.13 16.88
CA GLY A 112 1.69 10.76 18.08
C GLY A 112 2.38 11.96 18.76
N LEU A 113 3.09 12.78 17.99
CA LEU A 113 3.87 13.91 18.52
C LEU A 113 2.99 15.05 19.02
N CYS A 114 1.93 15.43 18.29
CA CYS A 114 1.04 16.51 18.69
C CYS A 114 0.16 16.14 19.90
N HIS A 115 -0.14 14.85 20.07
CA HIS A 115 -0.96 14.35 21.18
C HIS A 115 -0.16 13.77 22.34
N HIS A 116 1.17 13.90 22.33
CA HIS A 116 2.06 13.41 23.40
C HIS A 116 2.02 11.89 23.63
N SER A 117 1.71 11.12 22.59
CA SER A 117 1.80 9.66 22.62
C SER A 117 3.24 9.17 22.41
N THR A 118 3.50 7.95 22.83
CA THR A 118 4.75 7.25 22.52
C THR A 118 4.62 6.57 21.16
N LEU A 119 5.45 6.97 20.19
CA LEU A 119 5.54 6.28 18.91
C LEU A 119 6.36 4.99 19.06
N VAL A 120 5.77 3.86 18.69
CA VAL A 120 6.43 2.55 18.65
C VAL A 120 6.63 2.16 17.20
N PHE A 121 7.88 2.12 16.76
CA PHE A 121 8.22 1.74 15.38
C PHE A 121 8.25 0.23 15.22
N ASN A 122 7.67 -0.28 14.14
CA ASN A 122 7.76 -1.69 13.78
C ASN A 122 9.20 -2.04 13.36
N THR A 123 9.89 -2.87 14.16
CA THR A 123 11.28 -3.29 13.93
C THR A 123 11.40 -4.57 13.10
N GLY A 124 10.30 -5.04 12.50
CA GLY A 124 10.30 -6.18 11.58
C GLY A 124 9.53 -7.40 12.07
N ASP A 125 8.70 -7.27 13.11
CA ASP A 125 7.67 -8.26 13.46
C ASP A 125 6.40 -7.52 13.91
N LEU A 126 5.50 -7.29 12.96
CA LEU A 126 4.27 -6.55 13.21
C LEU A 126 3.41 -7.22 14.29
N VAL A 127 3.37 -8.56 14.33
CA VAL A 127 2.51 -9.32 15.24
C VAL A 127 2.98 -9.14 16.68
N GLU A 128 4.28 -9.28 16.94
CA GLU A 128 4.79 -9.12 18.30
C GLU A 128 4.77 -7.65 18.76
N VAL A 129 5.11 -6.71 17.89
CA VAL A 129 5.09 -5.28 18.25
C VAL A 129 3.66 -4.79 18.51
N ALA A 130 2.68 -5.28 17.74
CA ALA A 130 1.27 -4.90 17.91
C ALA A 130 0.69 -5.29 19.28
N LYS A 131 1.22 -6.35 19.93
CA LYS A 131 0.80 -6.73 21.30
C LYS A 131 1.17 -5.68 22.34
N CYS A 132 2.14 -4.82 22.05
CA CYS A 132 2.67 -3.85 22.99
C CYS A 132 2.02 -2.47 22.88
N VAL A 133 1.06 -2.23 21.98
CA VAL A 133 0.49 -0.89 21.73
C VAL A 133 -1.01 -0.81 22.06
N GLU A 134 -1.48 0.39 22.41
CA GLU A 134 -2.91 0.66 22.59
C GLU A 134 -3.61 1.06 21.30
N SER A 135 -2.87 1.67 20.37
CA SER A 135 -3.47 2.20 19.16
C SER A 135 -2.59 2.04 17.93
N THR A 136 -3.23 1.96 16.76
CA THR A 136 -2.54 1.82 15.48
C THR A 136 -3.37 2.31 14.30
N PHE A 137 -2.68 2.71 13.23
CA PHE A 137 -3.24 2.87 11.90
C PHE A 137 -2.59 1.85 10.97
N LEU A 138 -3.41 0.92 10.45
CA LEU A 138 -3.01 -0.15 9.56
C LEU A 138 -3.80 -0.12 8.25
N THR A 139 -3.30 -0.79 7.22
CA THR A 139 -4.18 -1.20 6.12
C THR A 139 -5.01 -2.41 6.54
N PRO A 140 -6.19 -2.66 5.93
CA PRO A 140 -6.93 -3.91 6.13
C PRO A 140 -6.06 -5.16 5.94
N SER A 141 -5.19 -5.19 4.93
CA SER A 141 -4.23 -6.29 4.72
C SER A 141 -3.28 -6.51 5.90
N MET A 142 -2.78 -5.43 6.50
CA MET A 142 -1.94 -5.52 7.71
C MET A 142 -2.75 -5.97 8.93
N LEU A 143 -3.98 -5.48 9.09
CA LEU A 143 -4.83 -5.87 10.22
C LEU A 143 -5.20 -7.37 10.18
N ASN A 144 -5.39 -7.95 8.99
CA ASN A 144 -5.63 -9.38 8.80
C ASN A 144 -4.51 -10.27 9.36
N THR A 145 -3.31 -9.72 9.55
CA THR A 145 -2.19 -10.46 10.14
C THR A 145 -2.25 -10.57 11.66
N LEU A 146 -3.12 -9.77 12.28
CA LEU A 146 -3.30 -9.70 13.72
C LEU A 146 -4.51 -10.53 14.16
N ASN A 147 -4.49 -10.98 15.40
CA ASN A 147 -5.59 -11.74 15.99
C ASN A 147 -6.13 -11.00 17.23
N PRO A 148 -7.42 -10.62 17.25
CA PRO A 148 -8.00 -9.86 18.37
C PRO A 148 -7.94 -10.62 19.71
N HIS A 149 -7.90 -11.96 19.68
CA HIS A 149 -7.78 -12.78 20.88
C HIS A 149 -6.35 -12.86 21.44
N THR A 150 -5.35 -12.34 20.74
CA THR A 150 -3.96 -12.29 21.24
C THR A 150 -3.44 -10.86 21.40
N HIS A 151 -4.14 -9.87 20.83
CA HIS A 151 -3.77 -8.46 20.84
C HIS A 151 -4.71 -7.64 21.74
N HIS A 152 -4.95 -8.12 22.96
CA HIS A 152 -5.89 -7.50 23.91
C HIS A 152 -5.56 -6.06 24.32
N ASN A 153 -4.31 -5.62 24.13
CA ASN A 153 -3.90 -4.26 24.46
C ASN A 153 -4.40 -3.23 23.44
N LEU A 154 -4.76 -3.65 22.22
CA LEU A 154 -5.30 -2.75 21.20
C LEU A 154 -6.69 -2.26 21.61
N GLN A 155 -6.79 -0.97 21.92
CA GLN A 155 -8.03 -0.31 22.28
C GLN A 155 -8.65 0.42 21.09
N SER A 156 -7.84 0.86 20.12
CA SER A 156 -8.33 1.56 18.95
C SER A 156 -7.49 1.31 17.70
N ILE A 157 -8.16 1.00 16.61
CA ILE A 157 -7.57 0.69 15.31
C ILE A 157 -8.25 1.58 14.26
N THR A 158 -7.45 2.35 13.53
CA THR A 158 -7.90 2.96 12.28
C THR A 158 -7.39 2.12 11.11
N THR A 159 -8.28 1.82 10.18
CA THR A 159 -7.94 1.16 8.91
C THR A 159 -8.07 2.14 7.76
N GLY A 160 -7.28 1.99 6.72
CA GLY A 160 -7.37 2.86 5.55
C GLY A 160 -6.40 2.44 4.45
N GLY A 161 -6.44 3.16 3.32
CA GLY A 161 -5.63 2.81 2.15
C GLY A 161 -6.22 1.68 1.29
N GLU A 162 -7.08 0.81 1.82
CA GLU A 162 -7.82 -0.24 1.10
C GLU A 162 -9.29 -0.28 1.52
N ALA A 163 -10.12 -1.01 0.77
CA ALA A 163 -11.47 -1.31 1.23
C ALA A 163 -11.39 -2.25 2.45
N LEU A 164 -12.09 -1.92 3.53
CA LEU A 164 -12.16 -2.77 4.70
C LEU A 164 -13.04 -4.00 4.42
N ASP A 165 -12.48 -5.19 4.63
CA ASP A 165 -13.19 -6.45 4.43
C ASP A 165 -14.24 -6.71 5.53
N LYS A 166 -15.34 -7.39 5.16
CA LYS A 166 -16.43 -7.73 6.06
C LYS A 166 -16.00 -8.62 7.22
N SER A 167 -15.03 -9.51 7.03
CA SER A 167 -14.54 -10.39 8.10
C SER A 167 -13.90 -9.56 9.22
N LEU A 168 -13.04 -8.60 8.87
CA LEU A 168 -12.43 -7.67 9.83
C LEU A 168 -13.48 -6.79 10.50
N ALA A 169 -14.41 -6.23 9.71
CA ALA A 169 -15.47 -5.36 10.19
C ALA A 169 -16.47 -6.05 11.14
N ASN A 170 -16.61 -7.38 11.08
CA ASN A 170 -17.50 -8.12 11.97
C ASN A 170 -16.82 -8.60 13.26
N VAL A 171 -15.49 -8.72 13.28
CA VAL A 171 -14.77 -9.28 14.42
C VAL A 171 -14.17 -8.19 15.29
N TRP A 172 -13.37 -7.27 14.71
CA TRP A 172 -12.59 -6.31 15.50
C TRP A 172 -13.42 -5.30 16.32
N PRO A 173 -14.61 -4.83 15.90
CA PRO A 173 -15.41 -3.92 16.72
C PRO A 173 -15.83 -4.49 18.08
N ASP A 174 -15.91 -5.82 18.23
CA ASP A 174 -16.25 -6.47 19.49
C ASP A 174 -15.07 -6.47 20.49
N HIS A 175 -13.87 -6.11 20.03
CA HIS A 175 -12.64 -6.12 20.81
C HIS A 175 -12.04 -4.73 21.03
N CYS A 176 -12.27 -3.79 20.11
CA CYS A 176 -11.68 -2.46 20.15
C CYS A 176 -12.52 -1.45 19.36
N LEU A 177 -12.18 -0.16 19.47
CA LEU A 177 -12.72 0.88 18.60
C LEU A 177 -12.11 0.74 17.21
N LEU A 178 -12.86 0.17 16.26
CA LEU A 178 -12.46 0.06 14.87
C LEU A 178 -13.04 1.20 14.03
N HIS A 179 -12.17 1.91 13.32
CA HIS A 179 -12.56 2.95 12.38
C HIS A 179 -12.09 2.61 10.95
N ASN A 180 -12.91 2.94 9.97
CA ASN A 180 -12.58 2.84 8.55
C ASN A 180 -12.40 4.25 8.00
N ALA A 181 -11.19 4.55 7.53
CA ALA A 181 -10.78 5.83 7.01
C ALA A 181 -10.57 5.76 5.49
N TYR A 182 -10.93 6.84 4.82
CA TYR A 182 -10.77 6.99 3.37
C TYR A 182 -10.17 8.36 3.05
N GLY A 183 -9.17 8.35 2.17
CA GLY A 183 -8.64 9.56 1.58
C GLY A 183 -7.64 9.24 0.47
N PRO A 184 -7.67 9.98 -0.63
CA PRO A 184 -6.56 10.02 -1.58
C PRO A 184 -5.46 10.95 -1.07
N SER A 185 -4.22 10.76 -1.53
CA SER A 185 -3.10 11.65 -1.19
C SER A 185 -3.35 13.10 -1.58
N GLU A 186 -4.09 13.31 -2.67
CA GLU A 186 -4.49 14.62 -3.17
C GLU A 186 -5.47 15.37 -2.23
N ALA A 187 -5.99 14.71 -1.20
CA ALA A 187 -6.83 15.29 -0.16
C ALA A 187 -6.21 15.19 1.25
N THR A 188 -4.87 15.10 1.33
CA THR A 188 -4.10 15.03 2.59
C THR A 188 -4.45 13.82 3.46
N VAL A 189 -3.99 12.63 3.08
CA VAL A 189 -4.09 11.36 3.84
C VAL A 189 -5.52 10.82 4.01
N MET A 190 -6.41 11.59 4.64
CA MET A 190 -7.75 11.18 5.03
C MET A 190 -8.72 12.34 4.77
N SER A 191 -9.89 11.99 4.24
CA SER A 191 -10.97 12.93 3.93
C SER A 191 -12.30 12.50 4.55
N HIS A 192 -12.45 11.21 4.83
CA HIS A 192 -13.63 10.62 5.45
C HIS A 192 -13.23 9.59 6.49
N SER A 193 -14.10 9.38 7.46
CA SER A 193 -13.96 8.31 8.43
C SER A 193 -15.32 7.89 9.00
N VAL A 194 -15.41 6.65 9.45
CA VAL A 194 -16.58 6.10 10.13
C VAL A 194 -16.15 5.17 11.25
N ARG A 195 -16.99 5.10 12.29
CA ARG A 195 -16.92 4.00 13.24
C ARG A 195 -17.60 2.76 12.70
N VAL A 196 -16.85 1.67 12.71
CA VAL A 196 -17.32 0.38 12.24
C VAL A 196 -17.93 -0.36 13.43
N ASP A 197 -19.19 -0.72 13.31
CA ASP A 197 -19.88 -1.58 14.25
C ASP A 197 -20.22 -2.92 13.58
N SER A 198 -20.15 -4.02 14.34
CA SER A 198 -20.37 -5.37 13.81
C SER A 198 -21.76 -5.52 13.18
N GLY A 199 -21.82 -6.20 12.03
CA GLY A 199 -23.07 -6.45 11.30
C GLY A 199 -23.62 -5.26 10.51
N GLN A 200 -22.96 -4.11 10.51
CA GLN A 200 -23.34 -2.95 9.68
C GLN A 200 -22.69 -3.00 8.29
N VAL A 201 -23.26 -2.25 7.35
CA VAL A 201 -22.65 -2.04 6.04
C VAL A 201 -21.37 -1.22 6.22
N VAL A 202 -20.26 -1.67 5.64
CA VAL A 202 -18.99 -0.95 5.66
C VAL A 202 -19.07 0.22 4.69
N THR A 203 -19.10 1.45 5.22
CA THR A 203 -19.06 2.70 4.46
C THR A 203 -17.67 3.34 4.60
N ILE A 204 -17.40 4.41 3.85
CA ILE A 204 -16.24 5.27 4.11
C ILE A 204 -16.57 6.41 5.09
N GLY A 205 -17.84 6.53 5.48
CA GLY A 205 -18.28 7.49 6.49
C GLY A 205 -18.65 8.86 5.99
N LYS A 206 -18.42 9.83 6.86
CA LYS A 206 -18.73 11.23 6.64
C LYS A 206 -17.43 12.00 6.37
N PRO A 207 -17.50 13.12 5.63
CA PRO A 207 -16.37 14.02 5.50
C PRO A 207 -15.86 14.44 6.87
N ILE A 208 -14.54 14.46 7.03
CA ILE A 208 -13.91 14.96 8.25
C ILE A 208 -14.01 16.49 8.33
N ALA A 209 -13.56 17.08 9.44
CA ALA A 209 -13.62 18.53 9.62
C ALA A 209 -12.91 19.28 8.47
N ASN A 210 -13.49 20.41 8.08
CA ASN A 210 -13.04 21.27 6.97
C ASN A 210 -12.92 20.55 5.62
N THR A 211 -13.62 19.44 5.44
CA THR A 211 -13.71 18.68 4.19
C THR A 211 -15.14 18.71 3.67
N THR A 212 -15.30 18.84 2.36
CA THR A 212 -16.59 18.71 1.68
C THR A 212 -16.54 17.54 0.71
N CYS A 213 -17.69 16.91 0.49
CA CYS A 213 -17.83 15.77 -0.42
C CYS A 213 -19.06 15.95 -1.29
N TYR A 214 -18.89 15.73 -2.59
CA TYR A 214 -19.94 15.80 -3.58
C TYR A 214 -19.94 14.52 -4.40
N ILE A 215 -21.12 13.99 -4.70
CA ILE A 215 -21.28 12.85 -5.61
C ILE A 215 -21.87 13.40 -6.90
N LEU A 216 -21.10 13.38 -7.99
CA LEU A 216 -21.43 14.06 -9.24
C LEU A 216 -21.60 13.09 -10.41
N ASP A 217 -22.44 13.49 -11.37
CA ASP A 217 -22.54 12.84 -12.68
C ASP A 217 -21.45 13.35 -13.66
N ALA A 218 -21.43 12.80 -14.87
CA ALA A 218 -20.48 13.16 -15.92
C ALA A 218 -20.60 14.62 -16.42
N HIS A 219 -21.65 15.33 -16.02
CA HIS A 219 -21.90 16.74 -16.34
C HIS A 219 -21.68 17.66 -15.14
N LEU A 220 -21.07 17.16 -14.05
CA LEU A 220 -20.82 17.86 -12.79
C LEU A 220 -22.10 18.28 -12.04
N ASN A 221 -23.23 17.62 -12.27
CA ASN A 221 -24.44 17.84 -11.48
C ASN A 221 -24.45 16.93 -10.25
N LEU A 222 -25.05 17.40 -9.15
CA LEU A 222 -25.31 16.58 -7.97
C LEU A 222 -26.26 15.43 -8.32
N VAL A 223 -25.87 14.20 -7.98
CA VAL A 223 -26.78 13.05 -8.11
C VAL A 223 -27.74 12.96 -6.92
N PRO A 224 -28.95 12.40 -7.09
CA PRO A 224 -29.87 12.14 -5.98
C PRO A 224 -29.30 11.18 -4.94
N LEU A 225 -29.86 11.21 -3.72
CA LEU A 225 -29.54 10.26 -2.64
C LEU A 225 -29.65 8.80 -3.13
N GLY A 226 -28.65 7.98 -2.83
CA GLY A 226 -28.59 6.57 -3.22
C GLY A 226 -28.19 6.29 -4.68
N VAL A 227 -28.04 7.33 -5.52
CA VAL A 227 -27.54 7.18 -6.90
C VAL A 227 -26.02 7.22 -6.90
N THR A 228 -25.41 6.31 -7.67
CA THR A 228 -23.95 6.25 -7.83
C THR A 228 -23.47 7.37 -8.74
N GLY A 229 -22.41 8.07 -8.33
CA GLY A 229 -21.64 9.02 -9.13
C GLY A 229 -20.16 9.02 -8.71
N GLU A 230 -19.37 9.92 -9.28
CA GLU A 230 -17.98 10.11 -8.88
C GLU A 230 -17.90 10.92 -7.58
N ILE A 231 -17.00 10.50 -6.68
CA ILE A 231 -16.68 11.21 -5.43
C ILE A 231 -15.75 12.39 -5.77
N TYR A 232 -16.17 13.60 -5.40
CA TYR A 232 -15.36 14.81 -5.45
C TYR A 232 -15.12 15.33 -4.04
N ILE A 233 -13.87 15.70 -3.74
CA ILE A 233 -13.46 16.17 -2.42
C ILE A 233 -13.05 17.64 -2.50
N GLY A 234 -13.61 18.48 -1.63
CA GLY A 234 -13.22 19.87 -1.45
C GLY A 234 -12.72 20.15 -0.04
N GLY A 235 -12.19 21.35 0.19
CA GLY A 235 -11.86 21.85 1.53
C GLY A 235 -10.36 21.91 1.82
N ALA A 236 -10.02 22.05 3.11
CA ALA A 236 -8.67 22.43 3.55
C ALA A 236 -7.59 21.38 3.25
N GLY A 237 -7.96 20.11 3.06
CA GLY A 237 -7.04 19.03 2.74
C GLY A 237 -6.69 18.90 1.26
N VAL A 238 -7.35 19.63 0.36
CA VAL A 238 -7.13 19.48 -1.09
C VAL A 238 -5.78 20.09 -1.50
N SER A 239 -4.98 19.29 -2.21
CA SER A 239 -3.71 19.69 -2.80
C SER A 239 -3.90 20.84 -3.81
N PRO A 240 -2.93 21.76 -3.97
CA PRO A 240 -2.99 22.78 -5.03
C PRO A 240 -2.90 22.21 -6.45
N GLY A 241 -2.62 20.91 -6.60
CA GLY A 241 -2.46 20.23 -7.87
C GLY A 241 -1.15 19.47 -7.95
N TYR A 242 -1.01 18.62 -8.95
CA TYR A 242 0.21 17.86 -9.21
C TYR A 242 1.37 18.77 -9.68
N LEU A 243 2.58 18.47 -9.20
CA LEU A 243 3.80 19.18 -9.58
C LEU A 243 4.09 19.03 -11.08
N ASN A 244 4.24 20.15 -11.79
CA ASN A 244 4.62 20.20 -13.21
C ASN A 244 3.71 19.37 -14.15
N ARG A 245 2.42 19.24 -13.81
CA ARG A 245 1.43 18.47 -14.59
C ARG A 245 0.15 19.28 -14.88
N PRO A 246 0.25 20.37 -15.68
CA PRO A 246 -0.91 21.20 -16.01
C PRO A 246 -2.02 20.43 -16.74
N ASP A 247 -1.64 19.41 -17.50
CA ASP A 247 -2.55 18.48 -18.19
C ASP A 247 -3.48 17.75 -17.22
N LEU A 248 -2.93 17.18 -16.14
CA LEU A 248 -3.72 16.50 -15.13
C LEU A 248 -4.46 17.50 -14.24
N ASN A 249 -3.83 18.63 -13.91
CA ASN A 249 -4.43 19.62 -13.02
C ASN A 249 -5.71 20.22 -13.60
N ALA A 250 -5.75 20.45 -14.91
CA ALA A 250 -6.94 20.98 -15.59
C ALA A 250 -8.18 20.07 -15.48
N THR A 251 -8.00 18.78 -15.22
CA THR A 251 -9.09 17.79 -15.17
C THR A 251 -9.34 17.23 -13.77
N LYS A 252 -8.30 17.15 -12.94
CA LYS A 252 -8.37 16.56 -11.61
C LYS A 252 -8.60 17.58 -10.50
N PHE A 253 -8.22 18.83 -10.68
CA PHE A 253 -8.38 19.90 -9.70
C PHE A 253 -9.20 21.03 -10.32
N ILE A 254 -10.52 20.92 -10.18
CA ILE A 254 -11.48 21.82 -10.84
C ILE A 254 -11.98 22.89 -9.87
N ALA A 255 -12.42 24.03 -10.38
CA ALA A 255 -13.12 25.02 -9.57
C ALA A 255 -14.40 24.40 -8.98
N ASN A 256 -14.68 24.68 -7.70
CA ASN A 256 -15.88 24.19 -7.03
C ASN A 256 -17.12 24.92 -7.58
N PRO A 257 -18.07 24.23 -8.26
CA PRO A 257 -19.27 24.90 -8.79
C PRO A 257 -20.33 25.16 -7.71
N PHE A 258 -20.13 24.65 -6.48
CA PHE A 258 -21.09 24.74 -5.37
C PHE A 258 -20.66 25.71 -4.26
N GLY A 259 -19.51 26.37 -4.41
CA GLY A 259 -18.96 27.27 -3.40
C GLY A 259 -17.53 27.68 -3.73
N ASP A 260 -16.79 28.14 -2.73
CA ASP A 260 -15.40 28.56 -2.91
C ASP A 260 -14.45 27.36 -2.94
N GLY A 261 -13.28 27.59 -3.55
CA GLY A 261 -12.17 26.65 -3.56
C GLY A 261 -12.17 25.66 -4.73
N THR A 262 -11.43 24.58 -4.53
CA THR A 262 -11.13 23.57 -5.54
C THR A 262 -11.75 22.23 -5.14
N LEU A 263 -12.28 21.50 -6.11
CA LEU A 263 -12.65 20.09 -5.95
C LEU A 263 -11.59 19.21 -6.62
N TYR A 264 -11.18 18.16 -5.89
CA TYR A 264 -10.40 17.07 -6.43
C TYR A 264 -11.33 15.95 -6.94
N ALA A 265 -11.18 15.60 -8.22
CA ALA A 265 -11.89 14.50 -8.87
C ALA A 265 -11.17 13.16 -8.58
N THR A 266 -11.74 12.37 -7.67
CA THR A 266 -11.03 11.21 -7.10
C THR A 266 -10.89 10.03 -8.08
N GLY A 267 -11.79 9.93 -9.07
CA GLY A 267 -12.00 8.72 -9.88
C GLY A 267 -12.67 7.56 -9.14
N ASP A 268 -13.00 7.73 -7.87
CA ASP A 268 -13.74 6.75 -7.07
C ASP A 268 -15.25 6.95 -7.27
N LEU A 269 -15.99 5.83 -7.35
CA LEU A 269 -17.44 5.83 -7.38
C LEU A 269 -17.99 5.69 -5.97
N GLY A 270 -19.06 6.42 -5.68
CA GLY A 270 -19.76 6.31 -4.41
C GLY A 270 -21.19 6.79 -4.49
N ARG A 271 -21.92 6.61 -3.40
CA ARG A 271 -23.27 7.15 -3.23
C ARG A 271 -23.52 7.56 -1.78
N TRP A 272 -24.31 8.60 -1.60
CA TRP A 272 -24.82 8.97 -0.29
C TRP A 272 -25.88 7.97 0.18
N LEU A 273 -25.75 7.53 1.42
CA LEU A 273 -26.75 6.78 2.16
C LEU A 273 -27.63 7.74 2.99
N SER A 274 -28.82 7.28 3.38
CA SER A 274 -29.78 8.08 4.13
C SER A 274 -29.30 8.49 5.54
N ASN A 275 -28.32 7.80 6.10
CA ASN A 275 -27.66 8.16 7.37
C ASN A 275 -26.61 9.28 7.20
N GLY A 276 -26.42 9.77 5.98
CA GLY A 276 -25.45 10.81 5.63
C GLY A 276 -24.01 10.30 5.56
N GLU A 277 -23.80 9.00 5.35
CA GLU A 277 -22.49 8.41 5.05
C GLU A 277 -22.36 8.12 3.55
N VAL A 278 -21.12 8.02 3.08
CA VAL A 278 -20.81 7.63 1.70
C VAL A 278 -20.46 6.15 1.65
N GLU A 279 -21.16 5.40 0.81
CA GLU A 279 -20.77 4.04 0.44
C GLU A 279 -19.85 4.09 -0.78
N TYR A 280 -18.65 3.51 -0.66
CA TYR A 280 -17.72 3.34 -1.77
C TYR A 280 -18.16 2.20 -2.69
N GLN A 281 -18.06 2.39 -4.01
CA GLN A 281 -18.57 1.46 -5.04
C GLN A 281 -17.50 1.03 -6.04
N GLY A 282 -16.23 1.35 -5.80
CA GLY A 282 -15.12 1.00 -6.69
C GLY A 282 -14.54 2.22 -7.41
N ARG A 283 -13.78 1.98 -8.48
CA ARG A 283 -13.16 3.02 -9.31
C ARG A 283 -13.76 3.04 -10.70
N MET A 284 -13.71 4.21 -11.34
CA MET A 284 -14.07 4.38 -12.75
C MET A 284 -12.94 4.01 -13.70
N ASP A 285 -11.70 4.05 -13.21
CA ASP A 285 -10.48 3.79 -13.97
C ASP A 285 -9.84 2.44 -13.58
N ASP A 286 -8.76 2.07 -14.27
CA ASP A 286 -8.01 0.82 -14.06
C ASP A 286 -7.05 0.89 -12.86
N GLN A 287 -7.19 1.90 -12.00
CA GLN A 287 -6.38 2.01 -10.80
C GLN A 287 -6.79 0.97 -9.76
N VAL A 288 -5.80 0.31 -9.18
CA VAL A 288 -6.01 -0.74 -8.18
C VAL A 288 -5.26 -0.44 -6.89
N LYS A 289 -5.76 -1.01 -5.80
CA LYS A 289 -5.09 -1.04 -4.50
C LYS A 289 -4.66 -2.48 -4.24
N VAL A 290 -3.35 -2.70 -4.15
CA VAL A 290 -2.77 -4.02 -3.91
C VAL A 290 -1.91 -3.93 -2.65
N ARG A 291 -2.36 -4.56 -1.56
CA ARG A 291 -1.62 -4.64 -0.28
C ARG A 291 -1.26 -3.25 0.27
N GLY A 292 -2.19 -2.30 0.15
CA GLY A 292 -2.08 -0.91 0.59
C GLY A 292 -1.47 0.03 -0.44
N TYR A 293 -0.86 -0.50 -1.51
CA TYR A 293 -0.21 0.29 -2.54
C TYR A 293 -1.19 0.69 -3.64
N ARG A 294 -1.18 1.98 -3.97
CA ARG A 294 -1.90 2.53 -5.13
C ARG A 294 -1.09 2.25 -6.39
N ILE A 295 -1.63 1.42 -7.28
CA ILE A 295 -0.96 0.99 -8.52
C ILE A 295 -1.83 1.39 -9.72
N GLU A 296 -1.23 2.13 -10.63
CA GLU A 296 -1.79 2.37 -11.97
C GLU A 296 -1.34 1.24 -12.89
N LEU A 297 -2.29 0.41 -13.35
CA LEU A 297 -1.96 -0.72 -14.23
C LEU A 297 -1.30 -0.28 -15.54
N ALA A 298 -1.58 0.94 -15.99
CA ALA A 298 -0.96 1.55 -17.15
C ALA A 298 0.56 1.78 -16.99
N GLU A 299 1.05 2.07 -15.78
CA GLU A 299 2.48 2.25 -15.52
C GLU A 299 3.22 0.92 -15.67
N VAL A 300 2.67 -0.15 -15.11
CA VAL A 300 3.19 -1.51 -15.27
C VAL A 300 3.10 -1.96 -16.74
N THR A 301 1.99 -1.66 -17.41
CA THR A 301 1.78 -1.98 -18.82
C THR A 301 2.81 -1.27 -19.71
N SER A 302 3.08 0.01 -19.45
CA SER A 302 4.06 0.80 -20.20
C SER A 302 5.48 0.27 -20.00
N ALA A 303 5.84 -0.06 -18.76
CA ALA A 303 7.13 -0.65 -18.44
C ALA A 303 7.32 -2.03 -19.11
N LEU A 304 6.25 -2.84 -19.19
CA LEU A 304 6.24 -4.12 -19.91
C LEU A 304 6.38 -3.94 -21.43
N LEU A 305 5.64 -3.00 -22.02
CA LEU A 305 5.70 -2.70 -23.46
C LEU A 305 7.05 -2.13 -23.90
N ALA A 306 7.79 -1.50 -22.99
CA ALA A 306 9.15 -1.01 -23.25
C ALA A 306 10.19 -2.14 -23.35
N GLN A 307 9.85 -3.38 -23.01
CA GLN A 307 10.79 -4.50 -22.98
C GLN A 307 10.97 -5.13 -24.37
N PRO A 308 12.20 -5.49 -24.77
CA PRO A 308 12.44 -6.11 -26.07
C PRO A 308 11.61 -7.38 -26.29
N GLY A 309 10.94 -7.46 -27.43
CA GLY A 309 10.13 -8.62 -27.83
C GLY A 309 8.70 -8.64 -27.29
N VAL A 310 8.32 -7.70 -26.41
CA VAL A 310 6.93 -7.55 -25.95
C VAL A 310 6.15 -6.68 -26.95
N THR A 311 5.05 -7.21 -27.48
CA THR A 311 4.24 -6.54 -28.52
C THR A 311 2.83 -6.15 -28.06
N ALA A 312 2.29 -6.88 -27.08
CA ALA A 312 1.01 -6.57 -26.46
C ALA A 312 1.00 -7.07 -25.02
N VAL A 313 0.30 -6.33 -24.15
CA VAL A 313 0.28 -6.60 -22.71
C VAL A 313 -1.13 -6.40 -22.16
N ALA A 314 -1.49 -7.20 -21.15
CA ALA A 314 -2.55 -6.90 -20.23
C ALA A 314 -2.06 -7.16 -18.80
N VAL A 315 -2.39 -6.27 -17.86
CA VAL A 315 -2.09 -6.45 -16.44
C VAL A 315 -3.42 -6.51 -15.69
N GLN A 316 -3.56 -7.47 -14.79
CA GLN A 316 -4.76 -7.69 -13.98
C GLN A 316 -4.38 -7.99 -12.54
N VAL A 317 -5.35 -7.82 -11.63
CA VAL A 317 -5.21 -8.25 -10.23
C VAL A 317 -6.10 -9.45 -9.98
N TYR A 318 -5.51 -10.53 -9.47
CA TYR A 318 -6.23 -11.71 -9.00
C TYR A 318 -5.78 -12.00 -7.57
N ASP A 319 -6.72 -12.14 -6.65
CA ASP A 319 -6.46 -12.48 -5.24
C ASP A 319 -5.35 -11.61 -4.59
N ASN A 320 -5.44 -10.28 -4.79
CA ASN A 320 -4.44 -9.28 -4.36
C ASN A 320 -3.01 -9.53 -4.89
N GLN A 321 -2.88 -10.23 -6.03
CA GLN A 321 -1.62 -10.39 -6.75
C GLN A 321 -1.72 -9.73 -8.13
N LEU A 322 -0.66 -9.00 -8.48
CA LEU A 322 -0.52 -8.42 -9.81
C LEU A 322 -0.06 -9.50 -10.81
N VAL A 323 -0.80 -9.70 -11.89
CA VAL A 323 -0.53 -10.71 -12.92
C VAL A 323 -0.42 -10.03 -14.28
N ALA A 324 0.71 -10.25 -14.95
CA ALA A 324 0.94 -9.75 -16.31
C ALA A 324 0.74 -10.87 -17.34
N PHE A 325 0.11 -10.51 -18.44
CA PHE A 325 0.01 -11.31 -19.66
C PHE A 325 0.70 -10.55 -20.77
N ALA A 326 1.57 -11.21 -21.53
CA ALA A 326 2.26 -10.56 -22.64
C ALA A 326 2.39 -11.47 -23.86
N ALA A 327 2.34 -10.87 -25.04
CA ALA A 327 2.51 -11.53 -26.33
C ALA A 327 3.77 -11.03 -27.06
N PRO A 328 4.48 -11.89 -27.81
CA PRO A 328 4.13 -13.28 -28.14
C PRO A 328 4.49 -14.30 -27.05
N ASN A 329 4.05 -15.57 -27.19
CA ASN A 329 4.21 -16.60 -26.17
C ASN A 329 5.64 -17.12 -25.97
N ASN A 330 6.60 -16.64 -26.77
CA ASN A 330 8.02 -16.98 -26.70
C ASN A 330 8.86 -15.94 -25.93
N ILE A 331 8.21 -15.00 -25.22
CA ILE A 331 8.89 -14.04 -24.35
C ILE A 331 9.62 -14.78 -23.22
N ASP A 332 10.88 -14.42 -22.98
CA ASP A 332 11.59 -14.82 -21.77
C ASP A 332 11.07 -14.01 -20.56
N THR A 333 10.09 -14.58 -19.89
CA THR A 333 9.41 -13.94 -18.76
C THR A 333 10.33 -13.66 -17.58
N LYS A 334 11.40 -14.46 -17.38
CA LYS A 334 12.35 -14.25 -16.28
C LYS A 334 13.19 -13.00 -16.51
N THR A 335 13.75 -12.87 -17.72
CA THR A 335 14.56 -11.71 -18.11
C THR A 335 13.73 -10.42 -18.04
N VAL A 336 12.49 -10.46 -18.52
CA VAL A 336 11.58 -9.30 -18.44
C VAL A 336 11.26 -8.91 -17.00
N LEU A 337 10.90 -9.87 -16.14
CA LEU A 337 10.62 -9.59 -14.73
C LEU A 337 11.84 -9.00 -13.99
N HIS A 338 13.05 -9.46 -14.32
CA HIS A 338 14.28 -8.90 -13.76
C HIS A 338 14.49 -7.45 -14.22
N ALA A 339 14.26 -7.16 -15.51
CA ALA A 339 14.36 -5.80 -16.02
C ALA A 339 13.33 -4.87 -15.35
N LEU A 340 12.08 -5.30 -15.17
CA LEU A 340 11.06 -4.51 -14.47
C LEU A 340 11.44 -4.21 -13.02
N ALA A 341 12.06 -5.16 -12.32
CA ALA A 341 12.50 -4.96 -10.93
C ALA A 341 13.59 -3.88 -10.77
N THR A 342 14.25 -3.48 -11.86
CA THR A 342 15.20 -2.36 -11.85
C THR A 342 14.57 -1.01 -12.21
N GLN A 343 13.36 -1.02 -12.77
CA GLN A 343 12.66 0.17 -13.27
C GLN A 343 11.48 0.58 -12.39
N LEU A 344 10.82 -0.39 -11.77
CA LEU A 344 9.61 -0.20 -10.97
C LEU A 344 9.87 -0.52 -9.50
N PRO A 345 9.15 0.13 -8.57
CA PRO A 345 9.08 -0.33 -7.19
C PRO A 345 8.67 -1.80 -7.11
N HIS A 346 9.22 -2.54 -6.14
CA HIS A 346 8.99 -3.99 -6.00
C HIS A 346 7.50 -4.37 -5.97
N TYR A 347 6.65 -3.59 -5.32
CA TYR A 347 5.20 -3.81 -5.23
C TYR A 347 4.45 -3.66 -6.58
N MET A 348 5.05 -3.03 -7.59
CA MET A 348 4.49 -2.90 -8.95
C MET A 348 4.98 -3.99 -9.90
N VAL A 349 5.92 -4.84 -9.49
CA VAL A 349 6.45 -5.92 -10.34
C VAL A 349 5.49 -7.13 -10.28
N PRO A 350 4.89 -7.58 -11.40
CA PRO A 350 3.88 -8.64 -11.40
C PRO A 350 4.34 -9.96 -10.74
N SER A 351 3.61 -10.47 -9.75
CA SER A 351 3.91 -11.74 -9.08
C SER A 351 3.94 -12.90 -10.07
N HIS A 352 3.04 -12.89 -11.05
CA HIS A 352 3.02 -13.86 -12.14
C HIS A 352 3.14 -13.16 -13.51
N PHE A 353 3.80 -13.86 -14.44
CA PHE A 353 3.94 -13.43 -15.82
C PHE A 353 3.57 -14.61 -16.72
N VAL A 354 2.51 -14.45 -17.50
CA VAL A 354 1.97 -15.46 -18.42
C VAL A 354 2.24 -15.02 -19.86
N ALA A 355 3.12 -15.73 -20.55
CA ALA A 355 3.35 -15.49 -21.97
C ALA A 355 2.22 -16.14 -22.80
N VAL A 356 1.55 -15.35 -23.63
CA VAL A 356 0.38 -15.76 -24.42
C VAL A 356 0.60 -15.46 -25.90
N SER A 357 -0.08 -16.17 -26.79
CA SER A 357 0.04 -15.93 -28.25
C SER A 357 -0.50 -14.56 -28.64
N SER A 358 -1.58 -14.13 -28.01
CA SER A 358 -2.22 -12.82 -28.19
C SER A 358 -3.02 -12.44 -26.95
N ILE A 359 -3.16 -11.14 -26.69
CA ILE A 359 -4.05 -10.64 -25.64
C ILE A 359 -5.50 -10.81 -26.09
N PRO A 360 -6.35 -11.54 -25.34
CA PRO A 360 -7.70 -11.85 -25.78
C PRO A 360 -8.59 -10.60 -25.71
N GLN A 361 -9.41 -10.43 -26.75
CA GLN A 361 -10.39 -9.36 -26.85
C GLN A 361 -11.78 -9.92 -27.08
N THR A 362 -12.78 -9.25 -26.52
CA THR A 362 -14.21 -9.48 -26.80
C THR A 362 -14.53 -9.13 -28.26
N VAL A 363 -15.71 -9.51 -28.74
CA VAL A 363 -16.21 -9.15 -30.09
C VAL A 363 -16.26 -7.63 -30.34
N ASN A 364 -16.27 -6.82 -29.27
CA ASN A 364 -16.27 -5.36 -29.35
C ASN A 364 -14.84 -4.75 -29.27
N GLY A 365 -13.80 -5.57 -29.35
CA GLY A 365 -12.39 -5.13 -29.29
C GLY A 365 -11.91 -4.72 -27.89
N LYS A 366 -12.75 -4.88 -26.85
CA LYS A 366 -12.33 -4.67 -25.44
C LYS A 366 -11.58 -5.87 -24.89
N LEU A 367 -10.71 -5.67 -23.91
CA LEU A 367 -10.02 -6.75 -23.20
C LEU A 367 -10.99 -7.81 -22.67
N ASP A 368 -10.73 -9.08 -22.93
CA ASP A 368 -11.53 -10.19 -22.39
C ASP A 368 -10.94 -10.69 -21.06
N ALA A 369 -11.38 -10.06 -19.96
CA ALA A 369 -10.95 -10.41 -18.61
C ALA A 369 -11.33 -11.85 -18.20
N ARG A 370 -12.38 -12.44 -18.79
CA ARG A 370 -12.76 -13.84 -18.52
C ARG A 370 -11.77 -14.80 -19.16
N ALA A 371 -11.40 -14.55 -20.41
CA ALA A 371 -10.37 -15.33 -21.09
C ALA A 371 -9.02 -15.25 -20.35
N LEU A 372 -8.62 -14.05 -19.90
CA LEU A 372 -7.41 -13.89 -19.09
C LEU A 372 -7.46 -14.68 -17.78
N LYS A 373 -8.60 -14.70 -17.09
CA LYS A 373 -8.78 -15.50 -15.86
C LYS A 373 -8.60 -17.00 -16.15
N THR A 374 -9.11 -17.48 -17.28
CA THR A 374 -8.92 -18.86 -17.73
C THR A 374 -7.44 -19.16 -18.01
N TYR A 375 -6.75 -18.29 -18.75
CA TYR A 375 -5.30 -18.44 -19.02
C TYR A 375 -4.48 -18.48 -17.73
N PHE A 376 -4.84 -17.67 -16.74
CA PHE A 376 -4.14 -17.70 -15.45
C PHE A 376 -4.40 -19.00 -14.68
N ALA A 377 -5.62 -19.51 -14.68
CA ALA A 377 -5.95 -20.79 -14.04
C ALA A 377 -5.18 -21.97 -14.69
N GLU A 378 -5.10 -21.99 -16.02
CA GLU A 378 -4.31 -22.98 -16.78
C GLU A 378 -2.81 -22.87 -16.45
N TYR A 379 -2.29 -21.64 -16.41
CA TYR A 379 -0.91 -21.37 -16.01
C TYR A 379 -0.61 -21.89 -14.59
N GLN A 380 -1.48 -21.61 -13.62
CA GLN A 380 -1.34 -22.13 -12.26
C GLN A 380 -1.37 -23.67 -12.22
N GLN A 381 -2.23 -24.31 -13.01
CA GLN A 381 -2.28 -25.77 -13.11
C GLN A 381 -0.98 -26.35 -13.67
N GLN A 382 -0.40 -25.72 -14.70
CA GLN A 382 0.89 -26.14 -15.27
C GLN A 382 2.04 -26.00 -14.26
N LEU A 383 2.05 -24.92 -13.47
CA LEU A 383 3.04 -24.72 -12.41
C LEU A 383 2.94 -25.79 -11.33
N ARG A 384 1.72 -26.18 -10.92
CA ARG A 384 1.51 -27.29 -9.98
C ARG A 384 2.02 -28.61 -10.57
N ALA A 385 1.71 -28.92 -11.83
CA ALA A 385 2.15 -30.15 -12.47
C ALA A 385 3.70 -30.26 -12.56
N LYS A 386 4.40 -29.18 -12.93
CA LYS A 386 5.87 -29.15 -12.98
C LYS A 386 6.50 -29.34 -11.59
N SER A 387 5.88 -28.76 -10.56
CA SER A 387 6.35 -28.92 -9.19
C SER A 387 6.24 -30.34 -8.67
N LEU A 388 5.16 -31.06 -8.96
CA LEU A 388 5.03 -32.47 -8.55
C LEU A 388 6.07 -33.38 -9.22
N ALA A 389 6.56 -33.01 -10.41
CA ALA A 389 7.61 -33.73 -11.10
C ALA A 389 9.02 -33.43 -10.55
N SER A 390 9.17 -32.40 -9.72
CA SER A 390 10.44 -32.00 -9.11
C SER A 390 10.65 -32.79 -7.82
N THR A 391 11.67 -33.64 -7.76
CA THR A 391 12.02 -34.40 -6.54
C THR A 391 12.62 -33.46 -5.50
N VAL A 392 11.76 -32.82 -4.71
CA VAL A 392 12.23 -31.94 -3.62
C VAL A 392 12.73 -32.82 -2.49
N SER A 393 13.98 -32.59 -2.09
CA SER A 393 14.56 -33.23 -0.91
C SER A 393 13.68 -32.89 0.29
N LEU A 394 13.20 -33.91 1.01
CA LEU A 394 12.43 -33.74 2.25
C LEU A 394 13.35 -33.33 3.41
N SER A 395 14.24 -32.36 3.19
CA SER A 395 15.17 -31.87 4.19
C SER A 395 14.41 -31.27 5.38
N PRO A 396 14.99 -31.28 6.59
CA PRO A 396 14.41 -30.60 7.75
C PRO A 396 14.10 -29.12 7.47
N GLN A 397 14.99 -28.43 6.73
CA GLN A 397 14.82 -27.05 6.27
C GLN A 397 13.55 -26.89 5.42
N TRP A 398 13.37 -27.78 4.42
CA TRP A 398 12.18 -27.75 3.57
C TRP A 398 10.89 -27.96 4.37
N GLN A 399 10.87 -28.92 5.30
CA GLN A 399 9.69 -29.18 6.14
C GLN A 399 9.36 -27.98 7.04
N ALA A 400 10.37 -27.34 7.62
CA ALA A 400 10.20 -26.14 8.43
C ALA A 400 9.68 -24.96 7.59
N LEU A 401 10.24 -24.73 6.39
CA LEU A 401 9.80 -23.70 5.47
C LEU A 401 8.38 -23.95 4.98
N GLN A 402 8.05 -25.17 4.55
CA GLN A 402 6.72 -25.54 4.08
C GLN A 402 5.67 -25.32 5.16
N SER A 403 5.94 -25.75 6.40
CA SER A 403 5.04 -25.54 7.54
C SER A 403 4.85 -24.05 7.84
N ALA A 404 5.93 -23.27 7.84
CA ALA A 404 5.86 -21.85 8.12
C ALA A 404 5.12 -21.07 7.02
N VAL A 405 5.38 -21.37 5.74
CA VAL A 405 4.67 -20.78 4.59
C VAL A 405 3.18 -21.12 4.64
N SER A 406 2.84 -22.38 4.90
CA SER A 406 1.44 -22.82 5.03
C SER A 406 0.70 -22.05 6.11
N GLN A 407 1.31 -21.89 7.29
CA GLN A 407 0.72 -21.13 8.40
C GLN A 407 0.57 -19.65 8.08
N VAL A 408 1.62 -19.03 7.53
CA VAL A 408 1.65 -17.60 7.24
C VAL A 408 0.65 -17.23 6.15
N LEU A 409 0.52 -18.05 5.11
CA LEU A 409 -0.38 -17.79 3.98
C LEU A 409 -1.76 -18.44 4.14
N GLY A 410 -2.02 -19.14 5.25
CA GLY A 410 -3.30 -19.78 5.53
C GLY A 410 -3.70 -20.86 4.50
N MET A 411 -2.73 -21.57 3.93
CA MET A 411 -2.95 -22.60 2.90
C MET A 411 -2.64 -23.99 3.42
N ASP A 412 -3.23 -25.03 2.82
CA ASP A 412 -2.91 -26.42 3.14
C ASP A 412 -1.42 -26.70 2.83
N PRO A 413 -0.63 -27.30 3.75
CA PRO A 413 0.76 -27.66 3.50
C PRO A 413 0.98 -28.42 2.18
N ALA A 414 0.05 -29.29 1.79
CA ALA A 414 0.13 -30.07 0.54
C ALA A 414 -0.01 -29.20 -0.73
N THR A 415 -0.53 -27.98 -0.59
CA THR A 415 -0.68 -27.02 -1.70
C THR A 415 0.54 -26.10 -1.87
N VAL A 416 1.44 -26.06 -0.89
CA VAL A 416 2.69 -25.29 -0.98
C VAL A 416 3.55 -25.85 -2.11
N ASN A 417 3.67 -25.09 -3.20
CA ASN A 417 4.49 -25.43 -4.35
C ASN A 417 6.00 -25.11 -4.16
N PRO A 418 6.90 -26.11 -4.05
CA PRO A 418 8.35 -25.90 -3.93
C PRO A 418 9.03 -25.20 -5.11
N GLY A 419 8.45 -25.29 -6.29
CA GLY A 419 8.98 -24.66 -7.51
C GLY A 419 8.61 -23.19 -7.68
N LEU A 420 7.70 -22.67 -6.85
CA LEU A 420 7.32 -21.26 -6.85
C LEU A 420 8.08 -20.49 -5.79
N SER A 421 8.29 -19.19 -6.02
CA SER A 421 8.79 -18.29 -4.97
C SER A 421 7.70 -17.95 -3.96
N PHE A 422 8.11 -17.44 -2.80
CA PHE A 422 7.16 -17.00 -1.77
C PHE A 422 6.14 -15.98 -2.29
N ILE A 423 6.58 -15.00 -3.10
CA ILE A 423 5.69 -13.98 -3.69
C ILE A 423 4.69 -14.59 -4.68
N GLN A 424 5.12 -15.58 -5.47
CA GLN A 424 4.26 -16.31 -6.39
C GLN A 424 3.21 -17.17 -5.67
N GLN A 425 3.43 -17.51 -4.41
CA GLN A 425 2.48 -18.27 -3.60
C GLN A 425 1.44 -17.37 -2.91
N GLY A 426 1.53 -16.06 -3.08
CA GLY A 426 0.67 -15.09 -2.40
C GLY A 426 1.40 -14.22 -1.38
N GLY A 427 2.69 -14.50 -1.13
CA GLY A 427 3.48 -13.74 -0.16
C GLY A 427 3.73 -12.29 -0.56
N ASP A 428 3.96 -11.47 0.45
CA ASP A 428 4.31 -10.05 0.37
C ASP A 428 5.32 -9.66 1.45
N SER A 429 5.65 -8.38 1.56
CA SER A 429 6.61 -7.89 2.55
C SER A 429 6.16 -8.11 4.00
N ILE A 430 4.86 -8.05 4.28
CA ILE A 430 4.30 -8.26 5.61
C ILE A 430 4.34 -9.76 5.95
N SER A 431 3.89 -10.62 5.03
CA SER A 431 3.94 -12.06 5.24
C SER A 431 5.37 -12.59 5.23
N ALA A 432 6.32 -11.92 4.55
CA ALA A 432 7.74 -12.27 4.59
C ALA A 432 8.36 -12.01 5.97
N ILE A 433 7.96 -10.91 6.61
CA ILE A 433 8.27 -10.60 8.01
C ILE A 433 7.77 -11.73 8.91
N GLN A 434 6.50 -12.12 8.77
CA GLN A 434 5.91 -13.20 9.56
C GLN A 434 6.61 -14.53 9.32
N LEU A 435 6.95 -14.83 8.07
CA LEU A 435 7.68 -16.05 7.70
C LEU A 435 9.04 -16.08 8.39
N SER A 436 9.80 -14.98 8.35
CA SER A 436 11.09 -14.87 9.02
C SER A 436 10.97 -15.09 10.53
N SER A 437 9.95 -14.51 11.18
CA SER A 437 9.67 -14.71 12.60
C SER A 437 9.30 -16.17 12.94
N GLN A 438 8.40 -16.79 12.15
CA GLN A 438 7.99 -18.18 12.32
C GLN A 438 9.14 -19.18 12.13
N LEU A 439 10.04 -18.91 11.18
CA LEU A 439 11.25 -19.70 10.98
C LEU A 439 12.22 -19.54 12.16
N LYS A 440 12.36 -18.33 12.70
CA LYS A 440 13.20 -18.07 13.87
C LYS A 440 12.76 -18.85 15.09
N GLN A 441 11.45 -18.98 15.32
CA GLN A 441 10.88 -19.83 16.38
C GLN A 441 11.18 -21.33 16.19
N ARG A 442 11.50 -21.74 14.96
CA ARG A 442 11.90 -23.12 14.59
C ARG A 442 13.41 -23.29 14.50
N ASN A 443 14.19 -22.36 15.09
CA ASN A 443 15.66 -22.33 15.04
C ASN A 443 16.25 -22.19 13.64
N TYR A 444 15.51 -21.59 12.70
CA TYR A 444 16.04 -21.24 11.38
C TYR A 444 16.05 -19.73 11.16
N ARG A 445 17.09 -19.22 10.50
CA ARG A 445 17.19 -17.82 10.12
C ARG A 445 17.07 -17.69 8.61
N LEU A 446 16.20 -16.79 8.17
CA LEU A 446 16.05 -16.41 6.78
C LEU A 446 15.86 -14.90 6.68
N PHE A 447 16.70 -14.25 5.87
CA PHE A 447 16.66 -12.80 5.70
C PHE A 447 15.53 -12.40 4.75
N ILE A 448 14.78 -11.35 5.13
CA ILE A 448 13.62 -10.87 4.35
C ILE A 448 13.95 -10.57 2.88
N PRO A 449 15.10 -9.96 2.52
CA PRO A 449 15.48 -9.79 1.12
C PRO A 449 15.45 -11.11 0.31
N ALA A 450 16.00 -12.20 0.85
CA ALA A 450 15.99 -13.50 0.19
C ALA A 450 14.56 -14.07 0.03
N ILE A 451 13.68 -13.84 1.01
CA ILE A 451 12.25 -14.24 0.93
C ILE A 451 11.52 -13.49 -0.18
N LEU A 452 11.86 -12.20 -0.38
CA LEU A 452 11.24 -11.33 -1.38
C LEU A 452 11.91 -11.43 -2.76
N GLU A 453 13.00 -12.17 -2.87
CA GLU A 453 13.56 -12.56 -4.16
C GLU A 453 12.66 -13.60 -4.85
N ARG A 454 12.76 -13.68 -6.18
CA ARG A 454 11.99 -14.64 -6.99
C ARG A 454 12.65 -16.03 -7.03
N MET A 455 13.25 -16.43 -5.91
CA MET A 455 13.87 -17.74 -5.72
C MET A 455 12.78 -18.79 -5.44
N PRO A 456 12.78 -19.96 -6.11
CA PRO A 456 11.91 -21.08 -5.75
C PRO A 456 12.06 -21.46 -4.28
N LEU A 457 10.97 -21.84 -3.61
CA LEU A 457 11.00 -22.14 -2.18
C LEU A 457 11.96 -23.30 -1.83
N HIS A 458 12.16 -24.29 -2.70
CA HIS A 458 13.12 -25.36 -2.43
C HIS A 458 14.57 -24.86 -2.42
N ASP A 459 14.94 -23.99 -3.38
CA ASP A 459 16.25 -23.33 -3.38
C ASP A 459 16.40 -22.40 -2.15
N LEU A 460 15.33 -21.70 -1.79
CA LEU A 460 15.29 -20.83 -0.61
C LEU A 460 15.51 -21.62 0.68
N ALA A 461 14.97 -22.84 0.77
CA ALA A 461 15.17 -23.71 1.93
C ALA A 461 16.64 -24.07 2.14
N ASP A 462 17.38 -24.26 1.05
CA ASP A 462 18.82 -24.59 1.11
C ASP A 462 19.69 -23.41 1.58
N THR A 463 19.14 -22.19 1.59
CA THR A 463 19.81 -20.98 2.12
C THR A 463 19.53 -20.70 3.60
N MET A 464 18.70 -21.52 4.25
CA MET A 464 18.34 -21.33 5.66
C MET A 464 19.49 -21.75 6.57
N ASP A 465 19.92 -20.84 7.44
CA ASP A 465 20.90 -21.13 8.50
C ASP A 465 20.22 -21.62 9.77
N GLU A 466 20.79 -22.59 10.47
CA GLU A 466 20.38 -22.93 11.83
C GLU A 466 20.85 -21.83 12.79
N CYS A 467 19.95 -21.36 13.65
CA CYS A 467 20.31 -20.45 14.73
C CYS A 467 21.16 -21.20 15.75
N GLU A 468 22.42 -20.81 15.96
CA GLU A 468 23.20 -21.29 17.10
C GLU A 468 22.41 -21.04 18.38
N VAL A 469 22.16 -22.11 19.14
CA VAL A 469 21.54 -22.03 20.46
C VAL A 469 22.51 -21.27 21.36
N GLN A 470 22.29 -19.97 21.56
CA GLN A 470 22.84 -19.30 22.74
C GLN A 470 22.13 -19.88 23.95
N VAL A 471 22.68 -20.96 24.49
CA VAL A 471 22.41 -21.38 25.87
C VAL A 471 22.91 -20.23 26.73
N ALA A 472 22.00 -19.35 27.15
CA ALA A 472 22.31 -18.37 28.18
C ALA A 472 22.73 -19.13 29.45
N PRO A 473 23.84 -18.74 30.11
CA PRO A 473 24.21 -19.32 31.40
C PRO A 473 23.22 -19.00 32.51
#